data_AF-E6RFX9-F1
#
_entry.id   AF-E6RFX9-F1
#
_cell.length_a   1.000
_cell.length_b   1.000
_cell.length_c   1.000
_cell.angle_alpha   90.00
_cell.angle_beta   90.00
_cell.angle_gamma   90.00
#
_symmetry.space_group_name_H-M   'P 1'
#
loop_
_entity.id
_entity.type
_entity.pdbx_description
1 polymer ?
#
loop_
_entity_poly.entity_id
_entity_poly.type
_entity_poly.pdbx_seq_one_letter_code
_entity_poly.pdbx_strand_id
1 'polypeptide(L)'
;MSIPSTFLPHLPRSQYTLQPLNPTELLSHIALLRELYLPPIHGGFHAADVFDDEDESRIDASEESKKKGRQVKKEIIEIKRKRRFSAGLVETMEGMGLGLDVELPANPETIIEDKFNEEKEDSEEKEDTEVEYEELETPHLDPFEREWAEKWLSGVVRRAQGWLEENENDEKTDKIKETEAILRDATAVLAMMAGTSAAGSLTRHLIFPIADYLGPALSQIRSKIIPNPMHSPSTTTFLASFSTSPTSPITLRTRLPTSPTTSTSANRGERPQKAKRALLPILLHDAPMGDHLSVGVQTWGSAILLGRQIALHPSAYGLFPNSGANRGVRVLELGAGTGLLSILCRKLLDLNAIASGTHPGLVVATDFLPSVLDNLKICVDLNFPPALTSNGIESTTDVARNEGIHIAKLDWTTFPAFMARGCQGDTEQIGVFTRDGTFDLVLASDCVYDETHAKLLREVASWVLKLPEGENDQGGTFHILSPLRPTFAPELESIDQHFPPLSTYAPLSERSATASSSDPSAVAPELRGEGLGVSKGLKLGTRGEGKRGVKGRKGEGRIDEAQGYWWWEVGWG
;
A
#
# COMPACT_ATOMS: atom_id res chain seq x y z
N MET A 1 -0.39 18.66 16.55
CA MET A 1 -0.08 18.79 17.98
C MET A 1 1.34 18.26 18.15
N SER A 2 2.30 19.13 18.43
CA SER A 2 3.56 18.72 19.03
C SER A 2 3.26 18.21 20.45
N ILE A 3 3.84 17.09 20.84
CA ILE A 3 3.77 16.62 22.23
C ILE A 3 4.82 17.44 22.98
N PRO A 4 4.47 18.27 23.98
CA PRO A 4 5.46 19.03 24.72
C PRO A 4 6.39 18.09 25.50
N SER A 5 7.67 18.43 25.60
CA SER A 5 8.70 17.77 26.43
C SER A 5 8.29 17.49 27.90
N THR A 6 7.23 18.13 28.41
CA THR A 6 6.61 17.85 29.72
C THR A 6 5.77 16.57 29.77
N PHE A 7 5.53 15.93 28.62
CA PHE A 7 4.74 14.70 28.50
C PHE A 7 5.51 13.44 28.91
N LEU A 8 6.81 13.38 28.64
CA LEU A 8 7.62 12.19 28.95
C LEU A 8 8.06 12.21 30.42
N PRO A 9 7.81 11.13 31.19
CA PRO A 9 8.19 11.09 32.60
C PRO A 9 9.71 11.10 32.75
N HIS A 10 10.21 11.76 33.80
CA HIS A 10 11.63 11.72 34.12
C HIS A 10 12.08 10.30 34.47
N LEU A 11 13.14 9.83 33.82
CA LEU A 11 13.70 8.52 34.09
C LEU A 11 14.45 8.50 35.43
N PRO A 12 14.43 7.38 36.17
CA PRO A 12 15.17 7.23 37.41
C PRO A 12 16.67 7.49 37.23
N ARG A 13 17.34 8.02 38.26
CA ARG A 13 18.81 8.24 38.21
C ARG A 13 19.59 6.94 38.09
N SER A 14 19.07 5.84 38.66
CA SER A 14 19.68 4.52 38.51
C SER A 14 19.55 4.02 37.07
N GLN A 15 20.62 3.39 36.57
CA GLN A 15 20.69 2.84 35.22
C GLN A 15 20.16 1.40 35.13
N TYR A 16 19.74 0.80 36.24
CA TYR A 16 19.34 -0.61 36.33
C TYR A 16 17.89 -0.77 36.81
N THR A 17 17.08 0.28 36.74
CA THR A 17 15.67 0.19 37.16
C THR A 17 14.80 1.19 36.42
N LEU A 18 13.56 0.77 36.16
CA LEU A 18 12.48 1.63 35.68
C LEU A 18 11.60 2.14 36.83
N GLN A 19 11.77 1.63 38.07
CA GLN A 19 10.99 2.09 39.21
C GLN A 19 11.34 3.53 39.61
N PRO A 20 10.34 4.35 40.02
CA PRO A 20 8.95 3.98 40.37
C PRO A 20 7.94 4.04 39.21
N LEU A 21 8.40 4.14 37.95
CA LEU A 21 7.49 4.28 36.80
C LEU A 21 6.68 3.00 36.58
N ASN A 22 5.40 3.16 36.29
CA ASN A 22 4.50 2.04 36.01
C ASN A 22 4.76 1.50 34.58
N PRO A 23 4.94 0.17 34.40
CA PRO A 23 5.10 -0.46 33.09
C PRO A 23 4.02 -0.08 32.06
N THR A 24 2.75 -0.06 32.48
CA THR A 24 1.60 0.27 31.62
C THR A 24 1.66 1.72 31.15
N GLU A 25 2.05 2.65 32.05
CA GLU A 25 2.24 4.05 31.69
C GLU A 25 3.40 4.18 30.71
N LEU A 26 4.54 3.55 30.95
CA LEU A 26 5.68 3.58 30.01
C LEU A 26 5.28 3.09 28.61
N LEU A 27 4.54 1.98 28.52
CA LEU A 27 4.03 1.46 27.25
C LEU A 27 3.08 2.45 26.55
N SER A 28 2.24 3.19 27.30
CA SER A 28 1.39 4.24 26.71
C SER A 28 2.19 5.41 26.14
N HIS A 29 3.26 5.84 26.81
CA HIS A 29 4.13 6.91 26.31
C HIS A 29 4.89 6.44 25.06
N ILE A 30 5.43 5.22 25.08
CA ILE A 30 6.08 4.58 23.92
C ILE A 30 5.10 4.46 22.76
N ALA A 31 3.83 4.08 23.01
CA ALA A 31 2.81 3.99 21.96
C ALA A 31 2.48 5.35 21.33
N LEU A 32 2.52 6.43 22.10
CA LEU A 32 2.32 7.79 21.56
C LEU A 32 3.54 8.28 20.77
N LEU A 33 4.75 8.00 21.24
CA LEU A 33 5.96 8.26 20.47
C LEU A 33 5.98 7.43 19.18
N ARG A 34 5.50 6.19 19.23
CA ARG A 34 5.29 5.35 18.06
C ARG A 34 4.32 5.99 17.08
N GLU A 35 3.22 6.60 17.53
CA GLU A 35 2.28 7.30 16.65
C GLU A 35 2.88 8.59 16.07
N LEU A 36 3.61 9.36 16.88
CA LEU A 36 4.19 10.65 16.51
C LEU A 36 5.35 10.49 15.51
N TYR A 37 6.20 9.49 15.74
CA TYR A 37 7.38 9.20 14.93
C TYR A 37 7.20 8.01 14.00
N LEU A 38 6.00 7.40 13.94
CA LEU A 38 5.62 6.66 12.75
C LEU A 38 5.57 7.71 11.63
N PRO A 39 6.46 7.66 10.62
CA PRO A 39 6.11 8.31 9.38
C PRO A 39 4.73 7.76 8.98
N PRO A 40 3.76 8.60 8.57
CA PRO A 40 2.51 8.10 8.00
C PRO A 40 2.90 7.02 6.99
N ILE A 41 2.46 5.80 7.29
CA ILE A 41 3.11 4.54 6.96
C ILE A 41 3.27 4.43 5.45
N HIS A 42 4.34 4.99 4.88
CA HIS A 42 4.63 5.09 3.43
C HIS A 42 3.38 4.87 2.55
N GLY A 43 2.41 5.79 2.60
CA GLY A 43 1.23 5.76 1.72
C GLY A 43 0.10 4.77 2.02
N GLY A 44 0.05 4.11 3.17
CA GLY A 44 -1.03 3.17 3.48
C GLY A 44 -2.37 3.81 3.83
N PHE A 45 -3.42 3.45 3.09
CA PHE A 45 -4.80 3.83 3.41
C PHE A 45 -5.23 3.25 4.76
N HIS A 46 -5.62 4.11 5.70
CA HIS A 46 -6.40 3.71 6.85
C HIS A 46 -7.87 3.73 6.48
N ALA A 47 -8.71 2.96 7.19
CA ALA A 47 -10.14 2.91 6.90
C ALA A 47 -10.79 4.31 6.90
N ALA A 48 -10.24 5.28 7.66
CA ALA A 48 -10.70 6.67 7.65
C ALA A 48 -10.44 7.40 6.32
N ASP A 49 -9.31 7.13 5.66
CA ASP A 49 -8.85 7.87 4.47
C ASP A 49 -9.70 7.51 3.23
N VAL A 50 -10.26 6.30 3.17
CA VAL A 50 -11.08 5.85 2.02
C VAL A 50 -12.52 6.40 2.07
N PHE A 51 -13.05 6.74 3.26
CA PHE A 51 -14.41 7.29 3.38
C PHE A 51 -14.50 8.79 3.09
N ASP A 52 -13.37 9.49 2.97
CA ASP A 52 -13.33 10.91 2.59
C ASP A 52 -13.45 11.12 1.06
N ASP A 53 -13.30 10.06 0.26
CA ASP A 53 -13.27 10.09 -1.22
C ASP A 53 -14.59 10.53 -1.90
N GLU A 54 -15.74 10.48 -1.20
CA GLU A 54 -17.08 10.64 -1.80
C GLU A 54 -17.72 12.03 -1.63
N ASP A 55 -17.04 12.96 -0.95
CA ASP A 55 -17.62 14.26 -0.62
C ASP A 55 -17.04 15.45 -1.39
N GLU A 56 -15.90 15.31 -2.08
CA GLU A 56 -15.33 16.41 -2.88
C GLU A 56 -15.87 16.47 -4.33
N SER A 57 -16.45 15.39 -4.86
CA SER A 57 -16.80 15.29 -6.28
C SER A 57 -18.19 15.81 -6.68
N ARG A 58 -19.01 16.33 -5.76
CA ARG A 58 -20.43 16.68 -6.07
C ARG A 58 -21.02 17.93 -5.41
N ILE A 59 -20.24 18.94 -5.03
CA ILE A 59 -20.81 20.15 -4.40
C ILE A 59 -20.45 21.43 -5.19
N ASP A 60 -21.36 21.87 -6.05
CA ASP A 60 -21.46 23.26 -6.54
C ASP A 60 -21.90 24.17 -5.38
N ALA A 61 -20.99 24.49 -4.47
CA ALA A 61 -21.21 25.49 -3.43
C ALA A 61 -20.09 26.53 -3.44
N SER A 62 -20.44 27.75 -3.02
CA SER A 62 -19.53 28.88 -2.90
C SER A 62 -18.32 28.56 -2.01
N GLU A 63 -17.16 29.16 -2.33
CA GLU A 63 -15.87 29.02 -1.63
C GLU A 63 -15.98 29.14 -0.10
N GLU A 64 -16.84 30.02 0.38
CA GLU A 64 -17.02 30.29 1.81
C GLU A 64 -17.79 29.18 2.54
N SER A 65 -18.73 28.52 1.85
CA SER A 65 -19.45 27.34 2.34
C SER A 65 -18.54 26.11 2.39
N LYS A 66 -17.58 26.01 1.45
CA LYS A 66 -16.55 24.95 1.43
C LYS A 66 -15.58 25.09 2.61
N LYS A 67 -15.18 26.31 2.98
CA LYS A 67 -14.31 26.58 4.15
C LYS A 67 -14.97 26.15 5.47
N LYS A 68 -16.21 26.59 5.73
CA LYS A 68 -16.95 26.19 6.95
C LYS A 68 -17.21 24.68 7.00
N GLY A 69 -17.57 24.06 5.87
CA GLY A 69 -17.76 22.61 5.77
C GLY A 69 -16.49 21.81 6.05
N ARG A 70 -15.32 22.28 5.59
CA ARG A 70 -14.01 21.67 5.87
C ARG A 70 -13.61 21.76 7.34
N GLN A 71 -13.91 22.87 8.01
CA GLN A 71 -13.57 23.07 9.42
C GLN A 71 -14.41 22.16 10.34
N VAL A 72 -15.73 22.10 10.11
CA VAL A 72 -16.63 21.21 10.86
C VAL A 72 -16.30 19.73 10.63
N LYS A 73 -15.90 19.36 9.39
CA LYS A 73 -15.44 17.99 9.11
C LYS A 73 -14.15 17.64 9.83
N LYS A 74 -13.16 18.55 9.88
CA LYS A 74 -11.90 18.34 10.63
C LYS A 74 -12.16 18.09 12.11
N GLU A 75 -13.03 18.86 12.76
CA GLU A 75 -13.39 18.65 14.17
C GLU A 75 -14.11 17.31 14.39
N ILE A 76 -15.06 16.94 13.53
CA ILE A 76 -15.76 15.66 13.62
C ILE A 76 -14.80 14.47 13.41
N ILE A 77 -13.82 14.60 12.52
CA ILE A 77 -12.76 13.60 12.27
C ILE A 77 -11.88 13.44 13.52
N GLU A 78 -11.47 14.54 14.15
CA GLU A 78 -10.66 14.52 15.36
C GLU A 78 -11.41 13.88 16.54
N ILE A 79 -12.71 14.17 16.69
CA ILE A 79 -13.57 13.56 17.71
C ILE A 79 -13.80 12.07 17.43
N LYS A 80 -13.95 11.65 16.17
CA LYS A 80 -14.10 10.23 15.79
C LYS A 80 -12.82 9.43 15.96
N ARG A 81 -11.64 10.02 15.73
CA ARG A 81 -10.33 9.41 16.08
C ARG A 81 -10.22 9.21 17.59
N LYS A 82 -10.54 10.24 18.39
CA LYS A 82 -10.55 10.15 19.86
C LYS A 82 -11.51 9.07 20.40
N ARG A 83 -12.69 8.89 19.79
CA ARG A 83 -13.70 7.90 20.25
C ARG A 83 -13.41 6.44 19.90
N ARG A 84 -12.67 6.14 18.83
CA ARG A 84 -12.23 4.75 18.55
C ARG A 84 -11.05 4.35 19.42
N PHE A 85 -10.26 5.34 19.86
CA PHE A 85 -9.14 5.17 20.78
C PHE A 85 -9.60 4.67 22.16
N SER A 86 -10.73 5.17 22.67
CA SER A 86 -11.28 4.71 23.95
C SER A 86 -11.94 3.34 23.89
N ALA A 87 -12.45 2.90 22.74
CA ALA A 87 -13.02 1.55 22.58
C ALA A 87 -11.95 0.45 22.52
N GLY A 88 -10.83 0.70 21.84
CA GLY A 88 -9.70 -0.25 21.78
C GLY A 88 -8.91 -0.36 23.08
N LEU A 89 -8.99 0.65 23.95
CA LEU A 89 -8.40 0.63 25.29
C LEU A 89 -9.23 -0.20 26.30
N VAL A 90 -10.55 -0.30 26.08
CA VAL A 90 -11.47 -1.09 26.94
C VAL A 90 -11.42 -2.59 26.59
N GLU A 91 -11.30 -2.95 25.30
CA GLU A 91 -11.20 -4.38 24.88
C GLU A 91 -9.92 -5.08 25.36
N THR A 92 -8.84 -4.33 25.61
CA THR A 92 -7.61 -4.88 26.21
C THR A 92 -7.73 -5.19 27.71
N MET A 93 -8.80 -4.73 28.38
CA MET A 93 -9.04 -5.01 29.81
C MET A 93 -10.11 -6.09 30.03
N GLU A 94 -11.05 -6.31 29.11
CA GLU A 94 -12.08 -7.36 29.24
C GLU A 94 -11.55 -8.80 29.05
N GLY A 95 -10.34 -8.97 28.53
CA GLY A 95 -9.66 -10.27 28.41
C GLY A 95 -8.95 -10.76 29.66
N MET A 96 -8.88 -9.95 30.72
CA MET A 96 -8.23 -10.29 31.99
C MET A 96 -9.22 -10.06 33.12
N GLY A 97 -9.82 -11.13 33.65
CA GLY A 97 -10.88 -11.08 34.66
C GLY A 97 -10.52 -10.34 35.96
N LEU A 98 -10.63 -9.01 35.92
CA LEU A 98 -10.54 -8.11 37.06
C LEU A 98 -11.70 -7.11 36.95
N GLY A 99 -12.82 -7.43 37.60
CA GLY A 99 -13.95 -6.53 37.73
C GLY A 99 -13.59 -5.35 38.64
N LEU A 100 -13.58 -4.14 38.09
CA LEU A 100 -13.65 -2.90 38.86
C LEU A 100 -14.79 -2.04 38.27
N ASP A 101 -15.89 -1.98 39.01
CA ASP A 101 -17.00 -1.05 38.74
C ASP A 101 -16.51 0.39 38.98
N VAL A 102 -16.57 1.22 37.95
CA VAL A 102 -16.40 2.69 38.08
C VAL A 102 -17.66 3.35 37.54
N GLU A 103 -18.48 3.89 38.44
CA GLU A 103 -19.64 4.72 38.09
C GLU A 103 -19.18 6.08 37.53
N LEU A 104 -19.62 6.41 36.30
CA LEU A 104 -19.48 7.74 35.71
C LEU A 104 -20.77 8.55 35.93
N PRO A 105 -20.69 9.85 36.27
CA PRO A 105 -21.88 10.66 36.51
C PRO A 105 -22.59 11.01 35.19
N ALA A 106 -23.92 11.00 35.25
CA ALA A 106 -24.84 11.27 34.15
C ALA A 106 -25.29 12.74 34.12
N ASN A 107 -24.89 13.50 33.09
CA ASN A 107 -25.74 14.40 32.26
C ASN A 107 -24.88 15.37 31.43
N PRO A 108 -25.21 15.61 30.14
CA PRO A 108 -24.65 16.70 29.35
C PRO A 108 -25.74 17.71 28.97
N GLU A 109 -25.82 18.87 29.64
CA GLU A 109 -26.54 20.02 29.08
C GLU A 109 -25.85 21.34 29.43
N THR A 110 -25.86 22.25 28.45
CA THR A 110 -25.41 23.65 28.46
C THR A 110 -23.89 23.84 28.59
N ILE A 111 -23.20 24.48 27.65
CA ILE A 111 -23.20 25.94 27.45
C ILE A 111 -22.80 26.24 25.99
N ILE A 112 -23.70 26.88 25.25
CA ILE A 112 -23.37 27.88 24.23
C ILE A 112 -23.62 29.21 24.94
N GLU A 113 -22.63 30.12 24.99
CA GLU A 113 -22.81 31.57 24.78
C GLU A 113 -21.53 32.39 25.12
N ASP A 114 -21.29 33.36 24.24
CA ASP A 114 -20.65 34.68 24.43
C ASP A 114 -19.12 34.86 24.53
N LYS A 115 -18.53 35.46 23.47
CA LYS A 115 -18.15 36.90 23.34
C LYS A 115 -17.31 37.12 22.07
N PHE A 116 -17.81 37.79 21.02
CA PHE A 116 -17.92 39.24 20.73
C PHE A 116 -16.62 39.96 20.29
N ASN A 117 -16.69 40.48 19.06
CA ASN A 117 -16.11 41.67 18.42
C ASN A 117 -14.64 42.07 18.66
N GLU A 118 -13.93 42.28 17.55
CA GLU A 118 -13.43 43.62 17.19
C GLU A 118 -13.37 43.77 15.66
N GLU A 119 -14.10 44.77 15.15
CA GLU A 119 -14.06 45.25 13.77
C GLU A 119 -12.88 46.23 13.59
N LYS A 120 -12.20 46.19 12.43
CA LYS A 120 -11.55 47.36 11.83
C LYS A 120 -11.65 47.30 10.31
N GLU A 121 -12.11 48.41 9.75
CA GLU A 121 -12.41 48.68 8.34
C GLU A 121 -11.15 48.96 7.48
N ASP A 122 -11.30 48.55 6.21
CA ASP A 122 -10.85 49.11 4.91
C ASP A 122 -9.45 49.70 4.68
N SER A 123 -8.76 49.12 3.69
CA SER A 123 -8.23 49.86 2.54
C SER A 123 -7.87 48.90 1.39
N GLU A 124 -8.52 49.06 0.23
CA GLU A 124 -8.20 48.40 -1.03
C GLU A 124 -6.93 48.99 -1.65
N GLU A 125 -5.89 48.19 -1.89
CA GLU A 125 -4.95 48.39 -3.00
C GLU A 125 -4.57 47.03 -3.60
N LYS A 126 -4.69 46.92 -4.92
CA LYS A 126 -4.30 45.77 -5.73
C LYS A 126 -2.80 45.85 -6.00
N GLU A 127 -2.05 44.83 -5.60
CA GLU A 127 -0.72 44.56 -6.17
C GLU A 127 -0.53 43.05 -6.32
N ASP A 128 -0.11 42.66 -7.53
CA ASP A 128 0.24 41.30 -7.90
C ASP A 128 1.36 40.80 -6.99
N THR A 129 1.09 39.78 -6.17
CA THR A 129 2.12 39.07 -5.41
C THR A 129 2.06 37.59 -5.73
N GLU A 130 3.19 37.08 -6.23
CA GLU A 130 3.49 35.66 -6.36
C GLU A 130 3.03 34.94 -5.09
N VAL A 131 2.18 33.91 -5.24
CA VAL A 131 1.78 33.06 -4.12
C VAL A 131 2.98 32.18 -3.81
N GLU A 132 3.89 32.73 -3.00
CA GLU A 132 4.86 31.97 -2.24
C GLU A 132 4.05 31.00 -1.39
N TYR A 133 4.08 29.72 -1.76
CA TYR A 133 3.46 28.68 -0.96
C TYR A 133 4.26 28.63 0.34
N GLU A 134 3.75 29.30 1.39
CA GLU A 134 4.19 29.05 2.76
C GLU A 134 4.19 27.54 2.95
N GLU A 135 5.40 27.01 3.05
CA GLU A 135 5.71 25.68 3.49
C GLU A 135 5.08 25.55 4.88
N LEU A 136 3.84 25.06 4.93
CA LEU A 136 3.18 24.71 6.19
C LEU A 136 3.99 23.56 6.78
N GLU A 137 5.07 23.91 7.49
CA GLU A 137 5.83 23.05 8.37
C GLU A 137 4.82 22.25 9.17
N THR A 138 4.72 20.97 8.87
CA THR A 138 3.87 20.07 9.63
C THR A 138 4.33 20.15 11.09
N PRO A 139 3.48 20.55 12.05
CA PRO A 139 3.86 20.76 13.46
C PRO A 139 4.10 19.42 14.20
N HIS A 140 4.59 18.41 13.51
CA HIS A 140 4.70 17.02 13.96
C HIS A 140 6.16 16.59 14.23
N LEU A 141 7.15 17.43 13.94
CA LEU A 141 8.58 17.06 14.00
C LEU A 141 9.46 18.27 14.35
N ASP A 142 9.25 18.91 15.50
CA ASP A 142 10.26 19.83 16.03
C ASP A 142 11.57 19.02 16.24
N PRO A 143 12.70 19.39 15.61
CA PRO A 143 13.97 18.71 15.78
C PRO A 143 14.38 18.54 17.25
N PHE A 144 14.03 19.52 18.09
CA PHE A 144 14.34 19.47 19.52
C PHE A 144 13.54 18.37 20.24
N GLU A 145 12.22 18.29 20.02
CA GLU A 145 11.36 17.27 20.62
C GLU A 145 11.71 15.86 20.12
N ARG A 146 12.17 15.75 18.86
CA ARG A 146 12.71 14.50 18.31
C ARG A 146 13.96 14.05 19.05
N GLU A 147 14.95 14.92 19.18
CA GLU A 147 16.19 14.61 19.89
C GLU A 147 15.91 14.27 21.37
N TRP A 148 14.96 14.97 22.00
CA TRP A 148 14.51 14.68 23.36
C TRP A 148 13.89 13.28 23.50
N ALA A 149 12.99 12.91 22.59
CA ALA A 149 12.38 11.59 22.56
C ALA A 149 13.41 10.48 22.29
N GLU A 150 14.38 10.69 21.39
CA GLU A 150 15.48 9.73 21.13
C GLU A 150 16.33 9.49 22.40
N LYS A 151 16.67 10.57 23.11
CA LYS A 151 17.41 10.48 24.40
C LYS A 151 16.60 9.75 25.46
N TRP A 152 15.29 10.03 25.55
CA TRP A 152 14.40 9.38 26.50
C TRP A 152 14.28 7.87 26.21
N LEU A 153 13.99 7.49 24.97
CA LEU A 153 13.90 6.08 24.55
C LEU A 153 15.22 5.34 24.77
N SER A 154 16.36 5.95 24.43
CA SER A 154 17.70 5.38 24.70
C SER A 154 17.90 5.14 26.19
N GLY A 155 17.41 6.07 27.02
CA GLY A 155 17.43 5.94 28.47
C GLY A 155 16.55 4.81 29.01
N VAL A 156 15.38 4.58 28.41
CA VAL A 156 14.49 3.46 28.74
C VAL A 156 15.13 2.13 28.36
N VAL A 157 15.63 2.00 27.13
CA VAL A 157 16.31 0.80 26.62
C VAL A 157 17.46 0.38 27.53
N ARG A 158 18.35 1.32 27.86
CA ARG A 158 19.49 1.05 28.75
C ARG A 158 19.07 0.52 30.13
N ARG A 159 17.98 1.07 30.69
CA ARG A 159 17.47 0.67 32.02
C ARG A 159 16.75 -0.66 32.00
N ALA A 160 15.95 -0.91 30.96
CA ALA A 160 15.26 -2.17 30.77
C ALA A 160 16.26 -3.32 30.55
N GLN A 161 17.28 -3.10 29.70
CA GLN A 161 18.34 -4.06 29.48
C GLN A 161 19.15 -4.35 30.75
N GLY A 162 19.61 -3.30 31.45
CA GLY A 162 20.37 -3.47 32.70
C GLY A 162 19.56 -4.18 33.79
N TRP A 163 18.26 -3.94 33.88
CA TRP A 163 17.39 -4.65 34.81
C TRP A 163 17.22 -6.13 34.44
N LEU A 164 17.06 -6.46 33.15
CA LEU A 164 16.95 -7.85 32.69
C LEU A 164 18.22 -8.65 32.94
N GLU A 165 19.39 -8.06 32.68
CA GLU A 165 20.71 -8.69 32.94
C GLU A 165 20.90 -9.01 34.45
N GLU A 166 20.45 -8.13 35.35
CA GLU A 166 20.55 -8.37 36.81
C GLU A 166 19.54 -9.41 37.33
N ASN A 167 18.45 -9.65 36.61
CA ASN A 167 17.34 -10.50 37.03
C ASN A 167 17.19 -11.77 36.17
N GLU A 168 18.21 -12.12 35.38
CA GLU A 168 18.22 -13.29 34.47
C GLU A 168 17.98 -14.63 35.20
N ASN A 169 18.34 -14.71 36.49
CA ASN A 169 18.22 -15.91 37.33
C ASN A 169 16.96 -15.96 38.21
N ASP A 170 16.08 -14.95 38.15
CA ASP A 170 14.90 -14.85 39.03
C ASP A 170 13.65 -15.50 38.38
N GLU A 171 12.94 -16.37 39.10
CA GLU A 171 11.74 -17.10 38.61
C GLU A 171 10.48 -16.23 38.40
N LYS A 172 10.56 -14.90 38.52
CA LYS A 172 9.39 -14.00 38.39
C LYS A 172 9.04 -13.74 36.92
N THR A 173 8.25 -14.64 36.35
CA THR A 173 7.91 -14.65 34.92
C THR A 173 7.19 -13.38 34.43
N ASP A 174 6.35 -12.74 35.25
CA ASP A 174 5.48 -11.66 34.75
C ASP A 174 6.19 -10.30 34.65
N LYS A 175 7.04 -9.94 35.63
CA LYS A 175 7.81 -8.68 35.58
C LYS A 175 8.90 -8.69 34.51
N ILE A 176 9.47 -9.86 34.24
CA ILE A 176 10.41 -10.07 33.15
C ILE A 176 9.70 -9.83 31.83
N LYS A 177 8.55 -10.46 31.59
CA LYS A 177 7.73 -10.25 30.39
C LYS A 177 7.34 -8.78 30.18
N GLU A 178 6.92 -8.08 31.22
CA GLU A 178 6.57 -6.66 31.14
C GLU A 178 7.78 -5.80 30.74
N THR A 179 8.95 -6.07 31.33
CA THR A 179 10.18 -5.31 31.04
C THR A 179 10.74 -5.64 29.66
N GLU A 180 10.66 -6.90 29.22
CA GLU A 180 10.97 -7.33 27.86
C GLU A 180 10.07 -6.63 26.84
N ALA A 181 8.77 -6.50 27.11
CA ALA A 181 7.84 -5.78 26.24
C ALA A 181 8.22 -4.29 26.13
N ILE A 182 8.57 -3.64 27.24
CA ILE A 182 9.05 -2.25 27.24
C ILE A 182 10.34 -2.13 26.44
N LEU A 183 11.33 -3.01 26.66
CA LEU A 183 12.59 -3.01 25.94
C LEU A 183 12.36 -3.16 24.43
N ARG A 184 11.54 -4.14 24.03
CA ARG A 184 11.22 -4.42 22.64
C ARG A 184 10.53 -3.22 21.97
N ASP A 185 9.49 -2.68 22.60
CA ASP A 185 8.70 -1.58 22.03
C ASP A 185 9.49 -0.27 22.00
N ALA A 186 10.27 0.05 23.04
CA ALA A 186 11.14 1.23 23.05
C ALA A 186 12.23 1.13 21.98
N THR A 187 12.88 -0.03 21.84
CA THR A 187 13.90 -0.27 20.80
C THR A 187 13.29 -0.15 19.41
N ALA A 188 12.09 -0.68 19.19
CA ALA A 188 11.38 -0.56 17.92
C ALA A 188 11.12 0.91 17.56
N VAL A 189 10.64 1.74 18.49
CA VAL A 189 10.40 3.16 18.22
C VAL A 189 11.69 3.91 17.95
N LEU A 190 12.74 3.66 18.73
CA LEU A 190 14.06 4.28 18.56
C LEU A 190 14.65 3.93 17.19
N ALA A 191 14.49 2.68 16.77
CA ALA A 191 14.90 2.21 15.47
C ALA A 191 14.05 2.82 14.33
N MET A 192 12.73 2.99 14.52
CA MET A 192 11.86 3.73 13.58
C MET A 192 12.26 5.19 13.44
N MET A 193 12.67 5.84 14.53
CA MET A 193 13.19 7.21 14.52
C MET A 193 14.52 7.32 13.78
N ALA A 194 15.33 6.26 13.74
CA ALA A 194 16.53 6.18 12.92
C ALA A 194 16.24 5.88 11.43
N GLY A 195 15.03 5.39 11.11
CA GLY A 195 14.55 5.07 9.76
C GLY A 195 13.87 3.70 9.69
N THR A 196 12.94 3.50 8.74
CA THR A 196 12.24 2.22 8.56
C THR A 196 13.17 1.06 8.23
N SER A 197 14.33 1.31 7.65
CA SER A 197 15.38 0.31 7.39
C SER A 197 16.05 -0.22 8.68
N ALA A 198 16.04 0.57 9.76
CA ALA A 198 16.63 0.20 11.05
C ALA A 198 15.61 -0.44 12.02
N ALA A 199 14.31 -0.21 11.81
CA ALA A 199 13.18 -0.55 12.70
C ALA A 199 12.93 -2.05 12.95
N GLY A 200 13.68 -2.95 12.32
CA GLY A 200 13.35 -4.38 12.27
C GLY A 200 12.19 -4.65 11.31
N SER A 201 11.59 -5.84 11.39
CA SER A 201 10.49 -6.20 10.51
C SER A 201 9.16 -5.56 10.93
N LEU A 202 8.38 -5.12 9.95
CA LEU A 202 7.10 -4.45 10.12
C LEU A 202 6.03 -5.11 9.24
N THR A 203 4.90 -5.51 9.82
CA THR A 203 3.72 -5.88 9.03
C THR A 203 2.89 -4.65 8.70
N ARG A 204 2.71 -4.35 7.41
CA ARG A 204 1.84 -3.28 6.92
C ARG A 204 0.44 -3.79 6.66
N HIS A 205 -0.55 -2.98 7.03
CA HIS A 205 -1.96 -3.20 6.74
C HIS A 205 -2.43 -2.15 5.74
N LEU A 206 -2.60 -2.53 4.48
CA LEU A 206 -3.05 -1.65 3.41
C LEU A 206 -4.50 -1.96 3.04
N ILE A 207 -5.21 -0.94 2.55
CA ILE A 207 -6.60 -1.07 2.11
C ILE A 207 -6.74 -0.44 0.73
N PHE A 208 -7.32 -1.17 -0.21
CA PHE A 208 -7.57 -0.64 -1.55
C PHE A 208 -9.07 -0.51 -1.80
N PRO A 209 -9.58 0.69 -2.16
CA PRO A 209 -10.91 0.76 -2.73
C PRO A 209 -10.92 0.01 -4.07
N ILE A 210 -11.92 -0.85 -4.26
CA ILE A 210 -12.07 -1.60 -5.50
C ILE A 210 -13.24 -1.09 -6.33
N ALA A 211 -13.25 -1.43 -7.61
CA ALA A 211 -14.38 -1.15 -8.49
C ALA A 211 -15.69 -1.73 -7.92
N ASP A 212 -16.77 -0.94 -7.98
CA ASP A 212 -18.03 -1.24 -7.28
C ASP A 212 -18.63 -2.61 -7.65
N TYR A 213 -18.47 -3.03 -8.92
CA TYR A 213 -18.99 -4.31 -9.41
C TYR A 213 -18.29 -5.55 -8.80
N LEU A 214 -17.10 -5.39 -8.22
CA LEU A 214 -16.39 -6.47 -7.51
C LEU A 214 -16.83 -6.61 -6.05
N GLY A 215 -17.56 -5.63 -5.49
CA GLY A 215 -18.02 -5.62 -4.11
C GLY A 215 -18.86 -6.84 -3.69
N PRO A 216 -19.84 -7.30 -4.51
CA PRO A 216 -20.60 -8.51 -4.22
C PRO A 216 -19.72 -9.76 -4.10
N ALA A 217 -18.75 -9.95 -5.01
CA ALA A 217 -17.81 -11.07 -4.95
C ALA A 217 -16.95 -11.02 -3.68
N LEU A 218 -16.50 -9.83 -3.28
CA LEU A 218 -15.71 -9.67 -2.05
C LEU A 218 -16.49 -10.08 -0.80
N SER A 219 -17.78 -9.77 -0.76
CA SER A 219 -18.66 -10.16 0.35
C SER A 219 -18.80 -11.68 0.45
N GLN A 220 -18.86 -12.38 -0.70
CA GLN A 220 -18.88 -13.84 -0.74
C GLN A 220 -17.58 -14.46 -0.22
N ILE A 221 -16.41 -13.93 -0.62
CA ILE A 221 -15.12 -14.41 -0.11
C ILE A 221 -15.04 -14.22 1.40
N ARG A 222 -15.38 -13.05 1.92
CA ARG A 222 -15.30 -12.74 3.37
C ARG A 222 -16.12 -13.69 4.23
N SER A 223 -17.27 -14.15 3.74
CA SER A 223 -18.11 -15.12 4.46
C SER A 223 -17.45 -16.51 4.63
N LYS A 224 -16.38 -16.79 3.88
CA LYS A 224 -15.66 -18.06 3.87
C LYS A 224 -14.29 -17.99 4.55
N ILE A 225 -13.82 -16.81 4.95
CA ILE A 225 -12.49 -16.65 5.55
C ILE A 225 -12.52 -17.22 6.97
N ILE A 226 -11.68 -18.23 7.21
CA ILE A 226 -11.44 -18.78 8.54
C ILE A 226 -10.38 -17.91 9.23
N PRO A 227 -10.54 -17.54 10.51
CA PRO A 227 -9.51 -16.82 11.25
C PRO A 227 -8.19 -17.59 11.25
N ASN A 228 -7.11 -16.95 10.80
CA ASN A 228 -5.78 -17.54 10.85
C ASN A 228 -5.18 -17.33 12.25
N PRO A 229 -4.94 -18.40 13.04
CA PRO A 229 -4.39 -18.28 14.39
C PRO A 229 -2.95 -17.74 14.41
N MET A 230 -2.25 -17.75 13.27
CA MET A 230 -0.88 -17.23 13.14
C MET A 230 -0.82 -15.72 12.94
N HIS A 231 -1.94 -15.04 12.73
CA HIS A 231 -1.96 -13.59 12.63
C HIS A 231 -1.68 -12.93 13.97
N SER A 232 -0.92 -11.84 13.96
CA SER A 232 -0.75 -11.01 15.16
C SER A 232 -2.12 -10.50 15.65
N PRO A 233 -2.29 -10.23 16.95
CA PRO A 233 -3.53 -9.63 17.47
C PRO A 233 -3.95 -8.38 16.70
N SER A 234 -2.99 -7.51 16.36
CA SER A 234 -3.23 -6.31 15.55
C SER A 234 -3.79 -6.63 14.16
N THR A 235 -3.25 -7.64 13.47
CA THR A 235 -3.71 -8.08 12.16
C THR A 235 -5.11 -8.69 12.24
N THR A 236 -5.36 -9.50 13.27
CA THR A 236 -6.69 -10.09 13.51
C THR A 236 -7.73 -9.01 13.75
N THR A 237 -7.47 -8.03 14.61
CA THR A 237 -8.37 -6.89 14.84
C THR A 237 -8.59 -6.06 13.57
N PHE A 238 -7.53 -5.80 12.80
CA PHE A 238 -7.63 -5.09 11.53
C PHE A 238 -8.57 -5.81 10.55
N LEU A 239 -8.37 -7.11 10.32
CA LEU A 239 -9.22 -7.90 9.41
C LEU A 239 -10.66 -8.02 9.92
N ALA A 240 -10.85 -8.18 11.23
CA ALA A 240 -12.18 -8.24 11.85
C ALA A 240 -12.97 -6.94 11.68
N SER A 241 -12.30 -5.79 11.59
CA SER A 241 -12.98 -4.50 11.34
C SER A 241 -13.76 -4.48 10.01
N PHE A 242 -13.42 -5.36 9.07
CA PHE A 242 -14.07 -5.48 7.76
C PHE A 242 -15.12 -6.59 7.66
N SER A 243 -15.25 -7.47 8.66
CA SER A 243 -16.24 -8.57 8.63
C SER A 243 -17.64 -8.14 9.08
N THR A 244 -17.78 -6.93 9.63
CA THR A 244 -19.07 -6.39 10.07
C THR A 244 -19.94 -5.97 8.87
N SER A 245 -21.03 -6.70 8.68
CA SER A 245 -22.00 -6.47 7.60
C SER A 245 -22.71 -5.11 7.74
N PRO A 246 -22.98 -4.36 6.64
CA PRO A 246 -23.77 -3.14 6.68
C PRO A 246 -25.27 -3.36 6.97
N THR A 247 -25.77 -4.61 7.03
CA THR A 247 -27.21 -4.89 7.18
C THR A 247 -27.66 -5.50 8.52
N SER A 248 -26.83 -5.49 9.57
CA SER A 248 -27.28 -5.94 10.89
C SER A 248 -27.33 -4.79 11.90
N PRO A 249 -28.52 -4.43 12.43
CA PRO A 249 -28.63 -3.55 13.57
C PRO A 249 -28.32 -4.40 14.81
N ILE A 250 -27.08 -4.37 15.29
CA ILE A 250 -26.77 -4.87 16.64
C ILE A 250 -26.67 -3.63 17.52
N THR A 251 -27.74 -3.23 18.20
CA THR A 251 -28.20 -3.79 19.49
C THR A 251 -27.07 -3.91 20.49
N LEU A 252 -26.59 -2.77 20.98
CA LEU A 252 -26.21 -2.62 22.38
C LEU A 252 -26.71 -1.26 22.89
N ARG A 253 -28.04 -1.12 22.96
CA ARG A 253 -28.65 -0.19 23.90
C ARG A 253 -29.29 -1.04 24.98
N THR A 254 -28.64 -1.07 26.13
CA THR A 254 -29.25 -1.40 27.41
C THR A 254 -30.62 -0.72 27.49
N ARG A 255 -31.68 -1.54 27.48
CA ARG A 255 -33.04 -1.07 27.73
C ARG A 255 -33.16 -0.71 29.21
N LEU A 256 -33.14 0.58 29.51
CA LEU A 256 -33.88 1.09 30.67
C LEU A 256 -35.39 1.00 30.35
N PRO A 257 -36.23 0.48 31.25
CA PRO A 257 -37.65 0.38 31.00
C PRO A 257 -38.28 1.75 31.22
N THR A 258 -38.79 2.37 30.16
CA THR A 258 -39.76 3.46 30.27
C THR A 258 -40.99 3.13 29.44
N SER A 259 -42.13 3.38 30.06
CA SER A 259 -43.49 2.95 29.73
C SER A 259 -43.99 3.39 28.34
N PRO A 260 -45.07 2.77 27.81
CA PRO A 260 -45.46 2.91 26.42
C PRO A 260 -46.38 4.12 26.22
N THR A 261 -46.08 4.96 25.23
CA THR A 261 -47.09 5.85 24.65
C THR A 261 -46.87 6.00 23.14
N THR A 262 -47.78 5.35 22.41
CA THR A 262 -48.47 5.79 21.18
C THR A 262 -47.71 6.58 20.11
N SER A 263 -47.42 5.85 19.03
CA SER A 263 -47.46 6.23 17.61
C SER A 263 -47.76 7.68 17.21
N THR A 264 -46.82 8.29 16.49
CA THR A 264 -47.11 9.13 15.32
C THR A 264 -46.08 8.85 14.23
N SER A 265 -46.55 8.32 13.11
CA SER A 265 -45.77 8.15 11.88
C SER A 265 -45.46 9.53 11.29
N ALA A 266 -44.18 9.86 11.17
CA ALA A 266 -43.73 10.97 10.35
C ALA A 266 -42.76 10.43 9.30
N ASN A 267 -43.17 10.57 8.04
CA ASN A 267 -42.36 10.34 6.84
C ASN A 267 -40.98 10.99 7.01
N ARG A 268 -39.95 10.18 7.28
CA ARG A 268 -38.58 10.55 6.98
C ARG A 268 -38.32 10.14 5.54
N GLY A 269 -38.22 11.14 4.66
CA GLY A 269 -37.72 10.92 3.31
C GLY A 269 -36.41 10.14 3.36
N GLU A 270 -36.38 9.04 2.62
CA GLU A 270 -35.18 8.24 2.41
C GLU A 270 -34.13 9.13 1.73
N ARG A 271 -33.19 9.65 2.52
CA ARG A 271 -31.91 10.10 1.95
C ARG A 271 -31.24 8.83 1.40
N PRO A 272 -30.80 8.81 0.13
CA PRO A 272 -30.10 7.64 -0.39
C PRO A 272 -28.88 7.40 0.48
N GLN A 273 -28.82 6.25 1.14
CA GLN A 273 -27.61 5.84 1.83
C GLN A 273 -26.54 5.66 0.75
N LYS A 274 -25.52 6.54 0.75
CA LYS A 274 -24.35 6.38 -0.12
C LYS A 274 -23.78 4.98 0.11
N ALA A 275 -23.74 4.16 -0.94
CA ALA A 275 -23.19 2.82 -0.86
C ALA A 275 -21.69 2.92 -0.57
N LYS A 276 -21.28 2.53 0.63
CA LYS A 276 -19.86 2.52 1.00
C LYS A 276 -19.10 1.64 0.01
N ARG A 277 -18.08 2.20 -0.65
CA ARG A 277 -17.16 1.45 -1.52
C ARG A 277 -16.58 0.23 -0.82
N ALA A 278 -16.45 -0.86 -1.58
CA ALA A 278 -15.83 -2.09 -1.11
C ALA A 278 -14.31 -1.88 -0.91
N LEU A 279 -13.79 -2.42 0.19
CA LEU A 279 -12.41 -2.22 0.64
C LEU A 279 -11.65 -3.55 0.64
N LEU A 280 -10.58 -3.66 -0.11
CA LEU A 280 -9.79 -4.89 -0.20
C LEU A 280 -8.52 -4.77 0.67
N PRO A 281 -8.40 -5.54 1.77
CA PRO A 281 -7.20 -5.51 2.60
C PRO A 281 -6.04 -6.25 1.93
N ILE A 282 -4.83 -5.72 2.07
CA ILE A 282 -3.56 -6.33 1.69
C ILE A 282 -2.62 -6.26 2.89
N LEU A 283 -1.98 -7.38 3.20
CA LEU A 283 -0.99 -7.48 4.28
C LEU A 283 0.40 -7.58 3.66
N LEU A 284 1.37 -6.80 4.11
CA LEU A 284 2.75 -6.91 3.64
C LEU A 284 3.71 -7.03 4.80
N HIS A 285 4.83 -7.68 4.58
CA HIS A 285 5.93 -7.73 5.52
C HIS A 285 7.10 -6.92 4.94
N ASP A 286 7.41 -5.80 5.57
CA ASP A 286 8.63 -5.06 5.32
C ASP A 286 9.73 -5.63 6.21
N ALA A 287 10.79 -6.16 5.62
CA ALA A 287 11.95 -6.64 6.36
C ALA A 287 12.98 -5.50 6.55
N PRO A 288 13.90 -5.62 7.53
CA PRO A 288 15.06 -4.73 7.58
C PRO A 288 15.94 -4.95 6.35
N MET A 289 16.49 -3.86 5.81
CA MET A 289 17.41 -3.93 4.69
C MET A 289 18.79 -4.42 5.16
N GLY A 290 19.32 -5.46 4.53
CA GLY A 290 20.65 -5.98 4.83
C GLY A 290 21.76 -5.17 4.15
N ASP A 291 21.50 -4.66 2.96
CA ASP A 291 22.40 -3.84 2.14
C ASP A 291 21.61 -2.90 1.21
N HIS A 292 22.33 -2.09 0.42
CA HIS A 292 21.75 -1.16 -0.56
C HIS A 292 21.08 -1.84 -1.76
N LEU A 293 21.30 -3.14 -1.98
CA LEU A 293 20.68 -3.91 -3.05
C LEU A 293 19.32 -4.47 -2.61
N SER A 294 19.18 -4.79 -1.32
CA SER A 294 17.97 -5.36 -0.71
C SER A 294 16.79 -4.39 -0.55
N VAL A 295 16.75 -3.25 -1.24
CA VAL A 295 15.65 -2.25 -1.18
C VAL A 295 14.27 -2.84 -1.45
N GLY A 296 14.18 -3.95 -2.18
CA GLY A 296 12.94 -4.66 -2.49
C GLY A 296 12.26 -5.32 -1.28
N VAL A 297 12.93 -5.43 -0.12
CA VAL A 297 12.27 -5.94 1.10
C VAL A 297 11.33 -4.92 1.76
N GLN A 298 11.31 -3.68 1.26
CA GLN A 298 10.44 -2.62 1.73
C GLN A 298 9.38 -2.24 0.69
N THR A 299 8.24 -1.76 1.16
CA THR A 299 7.16 -1.29 0.28
C THR A 299 7.32 0.19 -0.08
N TRP A 300 7.32 0.49 -1.38
CA TRP A 300 7.48 1.84 -1.93
C TRP A 300 6.14 2.49 -2.32
N GLY A 301 6.04 3.83 -2.20
CA GLY A 301 4.78 4.56 -2.40
C GLY A 301 4.19 4.44 -3.80
N SER A 302 5.05 4.34 -4.82
CA SER A 302 4.67 4.10 -6.22
C SER A 302 3.76 2.87 -6.38
N ALA A 303 4.08 1.77 -5.70
CA ALA A 303 3.32 0.53 -5.82
C ALA A 303 1.91 0.69 -5.22
N ILE A 304 1.76 1.53 -4.20
CA ILE A 304 0.46 1.81 -3.59
C ILE A 304 -0.41 2.66 -4.53
N LEU A 305 0.18 3.66 -5.20
CA LEU A 305 -0.58 4.47 -6.14
C LEU A 305 -1.00 3.70 -7.38
N LEU A 306 -0.06 2.95 -7.99
CA LEU A 306 -0.39 2.09 -9.13
C LEU A 306 -1.44 1.05 -8.72
N GLY A 307 -1.27 0.43 -7.55
CA GLY A 307 -2.22 -0.52 -7.00
C GLY A 307 -3.62 0.08 -6.82
N ARG A 308 -3.74 1.29 -6.28
CA ARG A 308 -5.02 1.99 -6.15
C ARG A 308 -5.70 2.18 -7.50
N GLN A 309 -4.97 2.63 -8.50
CA GLN A 309 -5.57 2.86 -9.80
C GLN A 309 -6.01 1.55 -10.47
N ILE A 310 -5.20 0.48 -10.36
CA ILE A 310 -5.58 -0.86 -10.84
C ILE A 310 -6.81 -1.37 -10.10
N ALA A 311 -6.91 -1.18 -8.77
CA ALA A 311 -8.05 -1.62 -7.98
C ALA A 311 -9.36 -0.91 -8.38
N LEU A 312 -9.29 0.39 -8.69
CA LEU A 312 -10.43 1.19 -9.12
C LEU A 312 -10.80 0.95 -10.59
N HIS A 313 -9.83 0.69 -11.45
CA HIS A 313 -10.00 0.63 -12.90
C HIS A 313 -9.32 -0.58 -13.56
N PRO A 314 -9.53 -1.82 -13.09
CA PRO A 314 -8.70 -2.97 -13.48
C PRO A 314 -8.67 -3.26 -14.99
N SER A 315 -9.79 -3.11 -15.69
CA SER A 315 -9.85 -3.27 -17.15
C SER A 315 -9.03 -2.22 -17.91
N ALA A 316 -8.95 -0.98 -17.41
CA ALA A 316 -8.17 0.09 -18.06
C ALA A 316 -6.67 -0.15 -17.99
N TYR A 317 -6.22 -0.97 -17.05
CA TYR A 317 -4.83 -1.40 -16.88
C TYR A 317 -4.56 -2.77 -17.50
N GLY A 318 -5.48 -3.31 -18.32
CA GLY A 318 -5.29 -4.61 -18.98
C GLY A 318 -5.44 -5.83 -18.06
N LEU A 319 -5.89 -5.66 -16.79
CA LEU A 319 -6.04 -6.80 -15.87
C LEU A 319 -7.22 -7.70 -16.26
N PHE A 320 -8.30 -7.12 -16.81
CA PHE A 320 -9.47 -7.87 -17.31
C PHE A 320 -9.61 -7.67 -18.82
N PRO A 321 -8.81 -8.38 -19.64
CA PRO A 321 -8.87 -8.24 -21.09
C PRO A 321 -10.24 -8.68 -21.63
N ASN A 322 -10.74 -7.97 -22.64
CA ASN A 322 -12.02 -8.27 -23.31
C ASN A 322 -11.98 -9.51 -24.22
N SER A 323 -10.86 -10.24 -24.25
CA SER A 323 -10.65 -11.33 -25.18
C SER A 323 -11.54 -12.51 -24.81
N GLY A 324 -12.47 -12.89 -25.69
CA GLY A 324 -13.29 -14.11 -25.58
C GLY A 324 -12.50 -15.42 -25.68
N ALA A 325 -11.20 -15.39 -25.37
CA ALA A 325 -10.36 -16.56 -25.28
C ALA A 325 -10.63 -17.24 -23.93
N ASN A 326 -10.86 -18.55 -23.97
CA ASN A 326 -11.06 -19.39 -22.78
C ASN A 326 -9.79 -19.54 -21.90
N ARG A 327 -8.77 -18.68 -22.09
CA ARG A 327 -7.52 -18.69 -21.33
C ARG A 327 -7.55 -17.55 -20.32
N GLY A 328 -7.16 -17.82 -19.09
CA GLY A 328 -7.02 -16.77 -18.08
C GLY A 328 -5.94 -15.75 -18.45
N VAL A 329 -6.09 -14.53 -17.96
CA VAL A 329 -5.08 -13.47 -18.10
C VAL A 329 -3.78 -13.87 -17.43
N ARG A 330 -2.66 -13.42 -18.00
CA ARG A 330 -1.31 -13.64 -17.46
C ARG A 330 -0.68 -12.31 -17.09
N VAL A 331 -0.36 -12.14 -15.81
CA VAL A 331 0.24 -10.94 -15.24
C VAL A 331 1.67 -11.25 -14.79
N LEU A 332 2.60 -10.34 -15.09
CA LEU A 332 3.99 -10.38 -14.64
C LEU A 332 4.33 -9.08 -13.91
N GLU A 333 4.91 -9.17 -12.72
CA GLU A 333 5.51 -8.02 -12.04
C GLU A 333 7.04 -8.15 -12.07
N LEU A 334 7.71 -7.15 -12.64
CA LEU A 334 9.17 -7.03 -12.69
C LEU A 334 9.64 -6.19 -11.49
N GLY A 335 10.58 -6.70 -10.70
CA GLY A 335 11.06 -6.00 -9.50
C GLY A 335 9.95 -5.87 -8.47
N ALA A 336 9.29 -6.99 -8.16
CA ALA A 336 8.07 -7.02 -7.35
C ALA A 336 8.30 -6.57 -5.90
N GLY A 337 9.52 -6.67 -5.37
CA GLY A 337 9.82 -6.33 -3.99
C GLY A 337 8.94 -7.11 -3.00
N THR A 338 8.07 -6.41 -2.26
CA THR A 338 7.08 -7.03 -1.35
C THR A 338 5.89 -7.66 -2.06
N GLY A 339 5.74 -7.47 -3.37
CA GLY A 339 4.72 -8.10 -4.21
C GLY A 339 3.34 -7.48 -4.09
N LEU A 340 3.26 -6.22 -3.64
CA LEU A 340 1.99 -5.52 -3.45
C LEU A 340 1.08 -5.60 -4.70
N LEU A 341 1.62 -5.29 -5.89
CA LEU A 341 0.80 -5.28 -7.10
C LEU A 341 0.41 -6.70 -7.51
N SER A 342 1.31 -7.68 -7.40
CA SER A 342 1.01 -9.09 -7.67
C SER A 342 -0.09 -9.64 -6.78
N ILE A 343 0.01 -9.42 -5.46
CA ILE A 343 -0.99 -9.86 -4.49
C ILE A 343 -2.34 -9.18 -4.76
N LEU A 344 -2.33 -7.87 -5.04
CA LEU A 344 -3.53 -7.13 -5.39
C LEU A 344 -4.17 -7.65 -6.66
N CYS A 345 -3.39 -7.84 -7.73
CA CYS A 345 -3.88 -8.38 -9.00
C CYS A 345 -4.48 -9.78 -8.82
N ARG A 346 -3.83 -10.66 -8.06
CA ARG A 346 -4.35 -12.00 -7.73
C ARG A 346 -5.72 -11.92 -7.07
N LYS A 347 -5.86 -11.10 -6.02
CA LYS A 347 -7.15 -10.92 -5.34
C LYS A 347 -8.22 -10.32 -6.27
N LEU A 348 -7.88 -9.33 -7.09
CA LEU A 348 -8.82 -8.74 -8.04
C LEU A 348 -9.28 -9.75 -9.11
N LEU A 349 -8.38 -10.61 -9.57
CA LEU A 349 -8.69 -11.66 -10.51
C LEU A 349 -9.61 -12.73 -9.92
N ASP A 350 -9.39 -13.12 -8.66
CA ASP A 350 -10.28 -14.05 -7.95
C ASP A 350 -11.68 -13.45 -7.80
N LEU A 351 -11.76 -12.15 -7.47
CA LEU A 351 -13.02 -11.42 -7.40
C LEU A 351 -13.74 -11.38 -8.75
N ASN A 352 -13.00 -11.13 -9.84
CA ASN A 352 -13.59 -11.12 -11.18
C ASN A 352 -14.03 -12.52 -11.63
N ALA A 353 -13.27 -13.56 -11.30
CA ALA A 353 -13.65 -14.94 -11.56
C ALA A 353 -14.97 -15.31 -10.86
N ILE A 354 -15.17 -14.87 -9.63
CA ILE A 354 -16.43 -15.05 -8.89
C ILE A 354 -17.57 -14.20 -9.48
N ALA A 355 -17.30 -12.93 -9.81
CA ALA A 355 -18.31 -12.01 -10.30
C ALA A 355 -18.81 -12.36 -11.71
N SER A 356 -17.90 -12.80 -12.58
CA SER A 356 -18.11 -12.94 -14.02
C SER A 356 -18.00 -14.38 -14.53
N GLY A 357 -17.65 -15.34 -13.66
CA GLY A 357 -17.45 -16.75 -14.05
C GLY A 357 -16.23 -16.98 -14.97
N THR A 358 -15.28 -16.04 -15.00
CA THR A 358 -14.08 -16.12 -15.84
C THR A 358 -12.99 -16.99 -15.21
N HIS A 359 -12.03 -17.44 -16.00
CA HIS A 359 -10.84 -18.11 -15.48
C HIS A 359 -10.03 -17.14 -14.58
N PRO A 360 -9.55 -17.57 -13.40
CA PRO A 360 -8.82 -16.72 -12.46
C PRO A 360 -7.45 -16.26 -12.99
N GLY A 361 -6.82 -17.04 -13.87
CA GLY A 361 -5.59 -16.61 -14.56
C GLY A 361 -4.35 -16.74 -13.69
N LEU A 362 -3.23 -16.22 -14.17
CA LEU A 362 -1.90 -16.40 -13.59
C LEU A 362 -1.28 -15.04 -13.25
N VAL A 363 -0.66 -14.95 -12.07
CA VAL A 363 0.22 -13.86 -11.67
C VAL A 363 1.59 -14.43 -11.37
N VAL A 364 2.65 -13.83 -11.90
CA VAL A 364 4.02 -14.18 -11.56
C VAL A 364 4.73 -12.94 -11.02
N ALA A 365 5.11 -12.98 -9.75
CA ALA A 365 5.87 -11.95 -9.07
C ALA A 365 7.36 -12.27 -9.19
N THR A 366 8.15 -11.35 -9.75
CA THR A 366 9.58 -11.61 -10.01
C THR A 366 10.50 -10.59 -9.38
N ASP A 367 11.62 -11.09 -8.90
CA ASP A 367 12.77 -10.33 -8.43
C ASP A 367 14.04 -11.18 -8.66
N PHE A 368 15.22 -10.64 -8.39
CA PHE A 368 16.49 -11.35 -8.60
C PHE A 368 17.21 -11.72 -7.30
N LEU A 369 17.01 -10.94 -6.23
CA LEU A 369 17.69 -11.14 -4.95
C LEU A 369 16.99 -12.23 -4.12
N PRO A 370 17.71 -13.28 -3.69
CA PRO A 370 17.12 -14.34 -2.87
C PRO A 370 16.42 -13.82 -1.61
N SER A 371 17.01 -12.85 -0.90
CA SER A 371 16.40 -12.26 0.31
C SER A 371 15.09 -11.52 0.04
N VAL A 372 14.97 -10.88 -1.14
CA VAL A 372 13.72 -10.22 -1.57
C VAL A 372 12.68 -11.27 -1.93
N LEU A 373 13.07 -12.34 -2.64
CA LEU A 373 12.17 -13.45 -2.98
C LEU A 373 11.65 -14.19 -1.73
N ASP A 374 12.49 -14.38 -0.72
CA ASP A 374 12.09 -14.97 0.57
C ASP A 374 11.09 -14.06 1.29
N ASN A 375 11.33 -12.73 1.30
CA ASN A 375 10.39 -11.77 1.89
C ASN A 375 9.06 -11.68 1.12
N LEU A 376 9.13 -11.74 -0.21
CA LEU A 376 7.98 -11.80 -1.10
C LEU A 376 7.11 -13.02 -0.80
N LYS A 377 7.72 -14.18 -0.53
CA LYS A 377 6.99 -15.39 -0.12
C LYS A 377 6.21 -15.18 1.17
N ILE A 378 6.81 -14.53 2.18
CA ILE A 378 6.12 -14.16 3.41
C ILE A 378 4.90 -13.28 3.10
N CYS A 379 5.06 -12.26 2.24
CA CYS A 379 3.96 -11.37 1.85
C CYS A 379 2.83 -12.11 1.14
N VAL A 380 3.15 -13.03 0.22
CA VAL A 380 2.16 -13.87 -0.46
C VAL A 380 1.41 -14.75 0.56
N ASP A 381 2.13 -15.43 1.45
CA ASP A 381 1.53 -16.32 2.46
C ASP A 381 0.65 -15.58 3.48
N LEU A 382 0.98 -14.32 3.82
CA LEU A 382 0.12 -13.49 4.67
C LEU A 382 -1.26 -13.23 4.05
N ASN A 383 -1.34 -13.21 2.72
CA ASN A 383 -2.59 -12.95 2.00
C ASN A 383 -3.28 -14.23 1.54
N PHE A 384 -2.50 -15.29 1.35
CA PHE A 384 -2.92 -16.58 0.85
C PHE A 384 -2.29 -17.70 1.71
N PRO A 385 -2.79 -17.92 2.94
CA PRO A 385 -2.16 -18.85 3.87
C PRO A 385 -2.06 -20.27 3.28
N PRO A 386 -0.92 -20.94 3.41
CA PRO A 386 -0.80 -22.35 3.09
C PRO A 386 -1.79 -23.20 3.89
N ALA A 387 -2.27 -24.29 3.30
CA ALA A 387 -3.18 -25.22 3.93
C ALA A 387 -2.42 -26.45 4.43
N LEU A 388 -2.80 -26.94 5.61
CA LEU A 388 -2.35 -28.24 6.11
C LEU A 388 -3.20 -29.33 5.45
N THR A 389 -2.60 -30.11 4.56
CA THR A 389 -3.23 -31.26 3.89
C THR A 389 -2.65 -32.58 4.42
N SER A 390 -3.17 -33.71 3.95
CA SER A 390 -2.64 -35.03 4.32
C SER A 390 -1.17 -35.23 3.93
N ASN A 391 -0.67 -34.43 2.98
CA ASN A 391 0.69 -34.53 2.45
C ASN A 391 1.65 -33.51 3.07
N GLY A 392 1.18 -32.65 3.99
CA GLY A 392 1.97 -31.61 4.64
C GLY A 392 1.40 -30.21 4.44
N ILE A 393 2.26 -29.20 4.51
CA ILE A 393 1.88 -27.80 4.26
C ILE A 393 1.99 -27.57 2.75
N GLU A 394 0.85 -27.38 2.10
CA GLU A 394 0.77 -27.10 0.66
C GLU A 394 0.28 -25.66 0.47
N SER A 395 0.85 -24.95 -0.50
CA SER A 395 0.39 -23.60 -0.82
C SER A 395 -0.98 -23.65 -1.50
N THR A 396 -1.80 -22.65 -1.20
CA THR A 396 -3.20 -22.58 -1.66
C THR A 396 -3.34 -21.84 -2.97
N THR A 397 -2.26 -21.23 -3.49
CA THR A 397 -2.35 -20.32 -4.63
C THR A 397 -1.33 -20.51 -5.74
N ASP A 398 -0.32 -21.35 -5.60
CA ASP A 398 0.56 -21.78 -6.70
C ASP A 398 0.24 -23.23 -7.14
N VAL A 399 -1.04 -23.61 -6.99
CA VAL A 399 -1.55 -24.98 -7.15
C VAL A 399 -1.36 -25.54 -8.56
N ALA A 400 -1.41 -24.68 -9.57
CA ALA A 400 -1.19 -25.05 -10.97
C ALA A 400 -0.33 -24.00 -11.67
N ARG A 401 0.49 -24.44 -12.64
CA ARG A 401 1.45 -23.57 -13.32
C ARG A 401 0.83 -22.43 -14.15
N ASN A 402 -0.42 -22.61 -14.58
CA ASN A 402 -1.18 -21.64 -15.39
C ASN A 402 -2.22 -20.86 -14.58
N GLU A 403 -2.21 -20.98 -13.25
CA GLU A 403 -3.18 -20.35 -12.36
C GLU A 403 -2.53 -19.84 -11.08
N GLY A 404 -3.14 -18.82 -10.48
CA GLY A 404 -2.82 -18.40 -9.12
C GLY A 404 -1.69 -17.37 -9.07
N ILE A 405 -0.88 -17.36 -8.01
CA ILE A 405 0.26 -16.45 -7.82
C ILE A 405 1.54 -17.25 -7.58
N HIS A 406 2.53 -17.05 -8.45
CA HIS A 406 3.82 -17.72 -8.40
C HIS A 406 4.93 -16.70 -8.14
N ILE A 407 5.98 -17.14 -7.44
CA ILE A 407 7.20 -16.36 -7.24
C ILE A 407 8.28 -17.00 -8.09
N ALA A 408 9.01 -16.20 -8.85
CA ALA A 408 10.11 -16.70 -9.67
C ALA A 408 11.26 -15.72 -9.72
N LYS A 409 12.48 -16.26 -9.66
CA LYS A 409 13.67 -15.48 -9.99
C LYS A 409 13.64 -15.02 -11.46
N LEU A 410 13.86 -13.72 -11.67
CA LEU A 410 14.17 -13.10 -12.95
C LEU A 410 15.24 -12.02 -12.74
N ASP A 411 16.43 -12.23 -13.30
CA ASP A 411 17.49 -11.21 -13.34
C ASP A 411 17.52 -10.53 -14.72
N TRP A 412 17.27 -9.21 -14.75
CA TRP A 412 17.16 -8.46 -16.02
C TRP A 412 18.45 -8.50 -16.84
N THR A 413 19.61 -8.69 -16.21
CA THR A 413 20.91 -8.69 -16.88
C THR A 413 21.21 -10.01 -17.60
N THR A 414 20.67 -11.12 -17.10
CA THR A 414 20.92 -12.47 -17.63
C THR A 414 19.74 -13.04 -18.41
N PHE A 415 18.53 -12.58 -18.13
CA PHE A 415 17.30 -13.09 -18.74
C PHE A 415 17.24 -12.96 -20.27
N PRO A 416 17.58 -11.82 -20.91
CA PRO A 416 17.55 -11.71 -22.38
C PRO A 416 18.46 -12.73 -23.07
N ALA A 417 19.66 -12.95 -22.53
CA ALA A 417 20.59 -13.95 -23.05
C ALA A 417 20.10 -15.38 -22.80
N PHE A 418 19.43 -15.64 -21.67
CA PHE A 418 18.77 -16.91 -21.39
C PHE A 418 17.65 -17.21 -22.41
N MET A 419 16.80 -16.21 -22.73
CA MET A 419 15.75 -16.35 -23.74
C MET A 419 16.32 -16.60 -25.14
N ALA A 420 17.36 -15.87 -25.53
CA ALA A 420 18.03 -16.03 -26.82
C ALA A 420 18.63 -17.44 -27.03
N ARG A 421 19.04 -18.12 -25.94
CA ARG A 421 19.52 -19.51 -25.97
C ARG A 421 18.40 -20.56 -25.90
N GLY A 422 17.13 -20.16 -26.03
CA GLY A 422 15.99 -21.08 -25.99
C GLY A 422 15.65 -21.56 -24.58
N CYS A 423 15.83 -20.70 -23.57
CA CYS A 423 15.54 -21.00 -22.17
C CYS A 423 16.34 -22.19 -21.60
N GLN A 424 17.58 -22.42 -22.06
CA GLN A 424 18.41 -23.51 -21.58
C GLN A 424 19.20 -23.11 -20.31
N GLY A 425 19.17 -23.96 -19.29
CA GLY A 425 19.82 -23.77 -17.98
C GLY A 425 18.82 -23.43 -16.86
N ASP A 426 19.25 -23.59 -15.61
CA ASP A 426 18.39 -23.41 -14.41
C ASP A 426 18.59 -22.04 -13.74
N THR A 427 19.17 -21.06 -14.45
CA THR A 427 19.52 -19.75 -13.86
C THR A 427 18.33 -18.80 -13.68
N GLU A 428 17.29 -18.96 -14.50
CA GLU A 428 16.09 -18.10 -14.54
C GLU A 428 14.83 -18.94 -14.31
N GLN A 429 14.26 -18.87 -13.10
CA GLN A 429 13.08 -19.66 -12.76
C GLN A 429 11.85 -19.22 -13.56
N ILE A 430 11.79 -17.96 -14.01
CA ILE A 430 10.70 -17.45 -14.84
C ILE A 430 10.57 -18.19 -16.18
N GLY A 431 11.63 -18.86 -16.65
CA GLY A 431 11.68 -19.54 -17.95
C GLY A 431 10.60 -20.61 -18.14
N VAL A 432 10.12 -21.22 -17.05
CA VAL A 432 8.99 -22.16 -17.15
C VAL A 432 7.72 -21.43 -17.58
N PHE A 433 7.43 -20.26 -17.04
CA PHE A 433 6.21 -19.54 -17.37
C PHE A 433 6.27 -18.96 -18.78
N THR A 434 7.42 -18.42 -19.22
CA THR A 434 7.55 -17.85 -20.58
C THR A 434 7.43 -18.89 -21.69
N ARG A 435 7.78 -20.16 -21.42
CA ARG A 435 7.54 -21.28 -22.35
C ARG A 435 6.07 -21.59 -22.56
N ASP A 436 5.22 -21.33 -21.57
CA ASP A 436 3.77 -21.59 -21.68
C ASP A 436 3.02 -20.43 -22.35
N GLY A 437 3.70 -19.30 -22.59
CA GLY A 437 3.14 -18.13 -23.23
C GLY A 437 3.64 -16.81 -22.65
N THR A 438 3.30 -15.75 -23.36
CA THR A 438 3.57 -14.36 -22.98
C THR A 438 2.55 -13.81 -21.99
N PHE A 439 2.79 -12.60 -21.49
CA PHE A 439 1.96 -11.93 -20.49
C PHE A 439 1.09 -10.84 -21.14
N ASP A 440 -0.18 -10.80 -20.75
CA ASP A 440 -1.15 -9.79 -21.19
C ASP A 440 -0.91 -8.46 -20.45
N LEU A 441 -0.42 -8.53 -19.20
CA LEU A 441 -0.08 -7.39 -18.37
C LEU A 441 1.30 -7.56 -17.75
N VAL A 442 2.16 -6.55 -17.92
CA VAL A 442 3.44 -6.44 -17.22
C VAL A 442 3.41 -5.18 -16.36
N LEU A 443 3.94 -5.25 -15.14
CA LEU A 443 3.99 -4.15 -14.18
C LEU A 443 5.44 -3.94 -13.70
N ALA A 444 5.85 -2.69 -13.57
CA ALA A 444 7.08 -2.27 -12.91
C ALA A 444 6.80 -0.98 -12.14
N SER A 445 7.11 -0.95 -10.85
CA SER A 445 6.84 0.18 -9.98
C SER A 445 8.08 0.54 -9.18
N ASP A 446 8.60 1.74 -9.39
CA ASP A 446 9.84 2.26 -8.76
C ASP A 446 11.09 1.38 -9.03
N CYS A 447 11.15 0.82 -10.24
CA CYS A 447 12.21 -0.11 -10.66
C CYS A 447 13.45 0.57 -11.26
N VAL A 448 13.33 1.85 -11.65
CA VAL A 448 14.37 2.59 -12.38
C VAL A 448 15.00 3.61 -11.44
N TYR A 449 16.07 3.17 -10.77
CA TYR A 449 16.89 3.97 -9.86
C TYR A 449 18.37 4.01 -10.30
N ASP A 450 18.65 3.49 -11.49
CA ASP A 450 19.90 3.59 -12.24
C ASP A 450 19.55 3.77 -13.73
N GLU A 451 20.29 4.59 -14.46
CA GLU A 451 20.03 4.93 -15.88
C GLU A 451 20.02 3.69 -16.80
N THR A 452 20.69 2.61 -16.41
CA THR A 452 20.75 1.37 -17.20
C THR A 452 19.47 0.54 -17.10
N HIS A 453 18.66 0.73 -16.05
CA HIS A 453 17.51 -0.12 -15.77
C HIS A 453 16.41 -0.02 -16.82
N ALA A 454 16.15 1.17 -17.37
CA ALA A 454 15.14 1.33 -18.41
C ALA A 454 15.46 0.50 -19.66
N LYS A 455 16.74 0.44 -20.04
CA LYS A 455 17.21 -0.42 -21.14
C LYS A 455 16.97 -1.90 -20.83
N LEU A 456 17.36 -2.34 -19.63
CA LEU A 456 17.21 -3.73 -19.20
C LEU A 456 15.72 -4.14 -19.16
N LEU A 457 14.85 -3.28 -18.62
CA LEU A 457 13.40 -3.49 -18.63
C LEU A 457 12.85 -3.64 -20.05
N ARG A 458 13.33 -2.83 -21.02
CA ARG A 458 12.92 -2.97 -22.43
C ARG A 458 13.34 -4.31 -23.00
N GLU A 459 14.58 -4.73 -22.76
CA GLU A 459 15.08 -6.02 -23.23
C GLU A 459 14.24 -7.17 -22.68
N VAL A 460 13.92 -7.17 -21.38
CA VAL A 460 13.02 -8.16 -20.75
C VAL A 460 11.62 -8.10 -21.35
N ALA A 461 11.01 -6.91 -21.41
CA ALA A 461 9.66 -6.69 -21.92
C ALA A 461 9.50 -7.22 -23.35
N SER A 462 10.53 -7.08 -24.18
CA SER A 462 10.52 -7.55 -25.58
C SER A 462 10.38 -9.08 -25.72
N TRP A 463 10.70 -9.83 -24.66
CA TRP A 463 10.61 -11.29 -24.61
C TRP A 463 9.37 -11.82 -23.89
N VAL A 464 8.72 -11.00 -23.05
CA VAL A 464 7.63 -11.46 -22.17
C VAL A 464 6.26 -10.88 -22.54
N LEU A 465 6.21 -9.69 -23.16
CA LEU A 465 4.96 -9.01 -23.46
C LEU A 465 4.23 -9.65 -24.65
N LYS A 466 2.94 -9.93 -24.49
CA LYS A 466 2.11 -10.52 -25.55
C LYS A 466 2.13 -9.67 -26.82
N LEU A 467 2.38 -10.29 -27.96
CA LEU A 467 2.29 -9.64 -29.27
C LEU A 467 0.82 -9.37 -29.67
N PRO A 468 0.56 -8.31 -30.46
CA PRO A 468 -0.75 -8.11 -31.07
C PRO A 468 -1.09 -9.25 -32.05
N GLU A 469 -2.32 -9.77 -31.92
CA GLU A 469 -2.91 -10.81 -32.77
C GLU A 469 -4.09 -10.24 -33.59
N GLY A 470 -3.84 -9.82 -34.83
CA GLY A 470 -4.85 -9.26 -35.73
C GLY A 470 -4.99 -7.73 -35.62
N GLU A 471 -5.89 -7.14 -36.41
CA GLU A 471 -5.98 -5.67 -36.59
C GLU A 471 -6.50 -4.91 -35.36
N ASN A 472 -7.28 -5.57 -34.48
CA ASN A 472 -7.90 -4.93 -33.31
C ASN A 472 -7.26 -5.31 -31.97
N ASP A 473 -6.30 -6.23 -31.94
CA ASP A 473 -5.58 -6.60 -30.73
C ASP A 473 -4.34 -5.72 -30.58
N GLN A 474 -4.24 -4.99 -29.48
CA GLN A 474 -3.10 -4.12 -29.17
C GLN A 474 -1.96 -4.87 -28.46
N GLY A 475 -2.09 -6.20 -28.32
CA GLY A 475 -1.16 -7.03 -27.57
C GLY A 475 -1.27 -6.80 -26.06
N GLY A 476 -0.23 -7.23 -25.35
CA GLY A 476 -0.09 -6.96 -23.92
C GLY A 476 0.21 -5.50 -23.63
N THR A 477 -0.01 -5.09 -22.39
CA THR A 477 0.31 -3.74 -21.89
C THR A 477 1.36 -3.83 -20.78
N PHE A 478 2.35 -2.94 -20.81
CA PHE A 478 3.38 -2.82 -19.79
C PHE A 478 3.25 -1.44 -19.10
N HIS A 479 3.02 -1.42 -17.79
CA HIS A 479 2.97 -0.17 -17.03
C HIS A 479 4.24 0.04 -16.21
N ILE A 480 4.84 1.22 -16.36
CA ILE A 480 5.97 1.68 -15.55
C ILE A 480 5.51 2.90 -14.75
N LEU A 481 5.66 2.88 -13.43
CA LEU A 481 5.41 4.05 -12.57
C LEU A 481 6.68 4.38 -11.79
N SER A 482 7.13 5.64 -11.86
CA SER A 482 8.28 6.12 -11.08
C SER A 482 7.97 7.46 -10.39
N PRO A 483 8.42 7.65 -9.14
CA PRO A 483 8.19 8.89 -8.40
C PRO A 483 9.02 10.04 -8.95
N LEU A 484 8.50 11.26 -8.85
CA LEU A 484 9.26 12.47 -9.14
C LEU A 484 10.18 12.79 -7.97
N ARG A 485 11.48 12.63 -8.21
CA ARG A 485 12.52 12.96 -7.23
C ARG A 485 13.52 13.91 -7.92
N PRO A 486 13.86 15.07 -7.31
CA PRO A 486 14.79 16.03 -7.92
C PRO A 486 16.16 15.43 -8.29
N THR A 487 16.62 14.43 -7.56
CA THR A 487 17.93 13.78 -7.77
C THR A 487 17.89 12.62 -8.76
N PHE A 488 16.71 12.23 -9.28
CA PHE A 488 16.54 11.07 -10.17
C PHE A 488 16.15 11.47 -11.61
N ALA A 489 16.45 12.71 -12.01
CA ALA A 489 16.11 13.17 -13.35
C ALA A 489 16.74 12.32 -14.47
N PRO A 490 18.04 11.93 -14.41
CA PRO A 490 18.65 11.07 -15.43
C PRO A 490 17.97 9.71 -15.56
N GLU A 491 17.56 9.11 -14.44
CA GLU A 491 16.87 7.82 -14.40
C GLU A 491 15.51 7.90 -15.08
N LEU A 492 14.74 8.98 -14.83
CA LEU A 492 13.45 9.20 -15.47
C LEU A 492 13.60 9.52 -16.97
N GLU A 493 14.63 10.27 -17.35
CA GLU A 493 14.97 10.54 -18.76
C GLU A 493 15.40 9.26 -19.49
N SER A 494 16.05 8.31 -18.81
CA SER A 494 16.40 7.02 -19.40
C SER A 494 15.17 6.21 -19.80
N ILE A 495 14.06 6.33 -19.07
CA ILE A 495 12.77 5.72 -19.46
C ILE A 495 12.25 6.34 -20.75
N ASP A 496 12.28 7.67 -20.88
CA ASP A 496 11.84 8.35 -22.09
C ASP A 496 12.72 7.99 -23.31
N GLN A 497 14.03 7.87 -23.10
CA GLN A 497 14.97 7.44 -24.13
C GLN A 497 14.73 6.01 -24.59
N HIS A 498 14.48 5.09 -23.64
CA HIS A 498 14.31 3.68 -23.94
C HIS A 498 12.87 3.30 -24.28
N PHE A 499 11.87 4.09 -23.94
CA PHE A 499 10.47 3.88 -24.31
C PHE A 499 9.87 5.14 -24.96
N PRO A 500 10.42 5.60 -26.10
CA PRO A 500 9.89 6.77 -26.76
C PRO A 500 8.46 6.52 -27.28
N PRO A 501 7.67 7.58 -27.55
CA PRO A 501 6.33 7.42 -28.09
C PRO A 501 6.34 6.60 -29.37
N LEU A 502 5.38 5.69 -29.54
CA LEU A 502 5.28 4.83 -30.74
C LEU A 502 5.20 5.65 -32.04
N SER A 503 4.67 6.86 -31.98
CA SER A 503 4.61 7.82 -33.09
C SER A 503 5.98 8.31 -33.57
N THR A 504 7.04 8.13 -32.78
CA THR A 504 8.41 8.50 -33.17
C THR A 504 9.08 7.49 -34.10
N TYR A 505 8.53 6.28 -34.20
CA TYR A 505 9.06 5.24 -35.08
C TYR A 505 8.54 5.40 -36.52
N ALA A 506 9.34 4.96 -37.50
CA ALA A 506 8.91 4.85 -38.90
C ALA A 506 7.66 3.97 -39.02
N PRO A 507 6.65 4.27 -39.85
CA PRO A 507 5.37 3.58 -39.85
C PRO A 507 5.47 2.05 -39.84
N LEU A 508 4.59 1.36 -39.07
CA LEU A 508 4.61 -0.10 -38.94
C LEU A 508 4.56 -0.80 -40.31
N SER A 509 3.84 -0.27 -41.29
CA SER A 509 3.78 -0.80 -42.65
C SER A 509 5.14 -0.89 -43.34
N GLU A 510 6.02 0.09 -43.12
CA GLU A 510 7.38 0.12 -43.68
C GLU A 510 8.28 -0.89 -42.96
N ARG A 511 8.20 -0.94 -41.63
CA ARG A 511 8.98 -1.87 -40.80
C ARG A 511 8.55 -3.32 -41.04
N SER A 512 7.26 -3.60 -41.17
CA SER A 512 6.72 -4.93 -41.46
C SER A 512 7.09 -5.43 -42.86
N ALA A 513 7.08 -4.52 -43.86
CA ALA A 513 7.54 -4.86 -45.21
C ALA A 513 9.01 -5.26 -45.21
N THR A 514 9.83 -4.53 -44.43
CA THR A 514 11.27 -4.78 -44.32
C THR A 514 11.59 -6.03 -43.49
N ALA A 515 10.78 -6.36 -42.50
CA ALA A 515 10.91 -7.59 -41.71
C ALA A 515 10.73 -8.88 -42.54
N SER A 516 10.07 -8.77 -43.71
CA SER A 516 9.92 -9.88 -44.66
C SER A 516 11.14 -10.05 -45.59
N SER A 517 12.14 -9.15 -45.52
CA SER A 517 13.36 -9.21 -46.33
C SER A 517 14.24 -10.41 -45.94
N SER A 518 14.86 -11.05 -46.93
CA SER A 518 15.69 -12.25 -46.75
C SER A 518 17.07 -11.98 -46.14
N ASP A 519 17.52 -10.72 -46.10
CA ASP A 519 18.80 -10.33 -45.49
C ASP A 519 18.58 -9.34 -44.31
N PRO A 520 18.50 -9.84 -43.06
CA PRO A 520 18.31 -9.01 -41.88
C PRO A 520 19.46 -8.05 -41.61
N SER A 521 20.67 -8.33 -42.13
CA SER A 521 21.86 -7.52 -41.86
C SER A 521 21.89 -6.22 -42.66
N ALA A 522 21.20 -6.21 -43.82
CA ALA A 522 21.06 -5.05 -44.70
C ALA A 522 19.96 -4.06 -44.27
N VAL A 523 19.10 -4.45 -43.33
CA VAL A 523 17.99 -3.60 -42.85
C VAL A 523 18.52 -2.52 -41.90
N ALA A 524 18.15 -1.27 -42.10
CA ALA A 524 18.56 -0.19 -41.22
C ALA A 524 17.98 -0.37 -39.80
N PRO A 525 18.73 -0.08 -38.70
CA PRO A 525 18.33 -0.40 -37.33
C PRO A 525 16.96 0.16 -36.90
N GLU A 526 16.58 1.32 -37.40
CA GLU A 526 15.31 1.99 -37.16
C GLU A 526 14.11 1.19 -37.70
N LEU A 527 14.31 0.42 -38.77
CA LEU A 527 13.29 -0.41 -39.41
C LEU A 527 13.19 -1.83 -38.82
N ARG A 528 14.15 -2.22 -37.97
CA ARG A 528 14.14 -3.55 -37.33
C ARG A 528 13.18 -3.57 -36.14
N GLY A 529 12.39 -4.65 -36.05
CA GLY A 529 11.68 -5.01 -34.83
C GLY A 529 12.62 -5.56 -33.77
N GLU A 530 12.10 -5.85 -32.58
CA GLU A 530 12.88 -6.31 -31.42
C GLU A 530 12.22 -7.47 -30.67
N GLY A 531 13.02 -8.27 -29.96
CA GLY A 531 12.54 -9.44 -29.19
C GLY A 531 11.60 -10.34 -30.00
N LEU A 532 10.42 -10.63 -29.46
CA LEU A 532 9.38 -11.40 -30.15
C LEU A 532 8.80 -10.67 -31.38
N GLY A 533 8.92 -9.35 -31.44
CA GLY A 533 8.41 -8.48 -32.49
C GLY A 533 9.23 -8.43 -33.77
N VAL A 534 10.43 -9.05 -33.81
CA VAL A 534 11.36 -9.02 -34.96
C VAL A 534 10.66 -9.42 -36.27
N SER A 535 9.93 -10.54 -36.26
CA SER A 535 9.25 -11.08 -37.45
C SER A 535 8.13 -10.19 -38.00
N LYS A 536 7.63 -9.24 -37.20
CA LYS A 536 6.54 -8.33 -37.56
C LYS A 536 6.99 -6.87 -37.68
N GLY A 537 8.28 -6.57 -37.47
CA GLY A 537 8.79 -5.19 -37.43
C GLY A 537 8.25 -4.37 -36.25
N LEU A 538 7.81 -5.03 -35.18
CA LEU A 538 7.23 -4.39 -33.99
C LEU A 538 8.32 -3.93 -33.02
N LYS A 539 8.09 -2.77 -32.40
CA LYS A 539 8.97 -2.20 -31.37
C LYS A 539 8.15 -1.84 -30.13
N LEU A 540 8.78 -1.87 -28.96
CA LEU A 540 8.17 -1.36 -27.75
C LEU A 540 8.32 0.16 -27.70
N GLY A 541 7.23 0.82 -27.35
CA GLY A 541 7.21 2.26 -27.12
C GLY A 541 6.00 2.65 -26.30
N THR A 542 5.96 3.91 -25.89
CA THR A 542 4.83 4.44 -25.12
C THR A 542 3.63 4.72 -26.02
N ARG A 543 2.45 4.35 -25.53
CA ARG A 543 1.17 4.67 -26.17
C ARG A 543 0.83 6.14 -25.94
N GLY A 544 0.19 6.77 -26.92
CA GLY A 544 -0.19 8.19 -26.85
C GLY A 544 1.00 9.14 -26.95
N GLU A 545 0.99 10.20 -26.14
CA GLU A 545 1.99 11.28 -26.17
C GLU A 545 3.22 11.02 -25.27
N GLY A 546 3.33 9.81 -24.71
CA GLY A 546 4.44 9.43 -23.82
C GLY A 546 4.02 9.28 -22.36
N LYS A 547 4.71 9.97 -21.45
CA LYS A 547 4.45 9.92 -20.01
C LYS A 547 3.31 10.83 -19.58
N ARG A 548 2.59 10.43 -18.54
CA ARG A 548 1.56 11.26 -17.88
C ARG A 548 1.85 11.44 -16.40
N GLY A 549 1.55 12.64 -15.90
CA GLY A 549 1.71 12.97 -14.50
C GLY A 549 0.57 12.40 -13.68
N VAL A 550 0.91 11.70 -12.60
CA VAL A 550 -0.04 11.18 -11.62
C VAL A 550 0.34 11.77 -10.27
N LYS A 551 -0.61 12.41 -9.57
CA LYS A 551 -0.39 12.87 -8.21
C LYS A 551 -1.19 12.01 -7.24
N GLY A 552 -0.51 11.51 -6.21
CA GLY A 552 -1.19 10.96 -5.04
C GLY A 552 -1.94 12.06 -4.29
N ARG A 553 -2.99 11.70 -3.57
CA ARG A 553 -3.65 12.60 -2.62
C ARG A 553 -2.75 12.84 -1.41
N LYS A 554 -3.04 13.88 -0.63
CA LYS A 554 -2.31 14.15 0.61
C LYS A 554 -2.43 12.95 1.56
N GLY A 555 -1.31 12.31 1.88
CA GLY A 555 -1.25 11.07 2.68
C GLY A 555 -1.14 9.77 1.87
N GLU A 556 -1.27 9.84 0.54
CA GLU A 556 -0.94 8.74 -0.37
C GLU A 556 0.52 8.90 -0.83
N GLY A 557 1.36 7.90 -0.55
CA GLY A 557 2.81 7.94 -0.82
C GLY A 557 3.67 8.52 0.32
N ARG A 558 4.97 8.68 0.07
CA ARG A 558 5.90 9.33 1.01
C ARG A 558 5.83 10.86 0.89
N ILE A 559 6.22 11.58 1.94
CA ILE A 559 6.22 13.06 1.96
C ILE A 559 7.13 13.64 0.87
N ASP A 560 8.25 12.97 0.56
CA ASP A 560 9.18 13.35 -0.50
C ASP A 560 8.69 13.00 -1.92
N GLU A 561 7.53 12.35 -2.05
CA GLU A 561 6.86 12.05 -3.33
C GLU A 561 5.72 13.06 -3.62
N ALA A 562 5.65 14.17 -2.86
CA ALA A 562 4.64 15.21 -3.02
C ALA A 562 4.58 15.84 -4.43
N GLN A 563 5.68 15.77 -5.18
CA GLN A 563 5.72 16.25 -6.58
C GLN A 563 4.84 15.40 -7.51
N GLY A 564 4.56 14.15 -7.15
CA GLY A 564 3.81 13.19 -7.95
C GLY A 564 4.72 12.13 -8.58
N TYR A 565 4.21 11.50 -9.64
CA TYR A 565 4.79 10.34 -10.29
C TYR A 565 4.64 10.50 -11.79
N TRP A 566 5.59 9.97 -12.55
CA TRP A 566 5.42 9.74 -13.97
C TRP A 566 4.92 8.32 -14.20
N TRP A 567 3.97 8.20 -15.12
CA TRP A 567 3.42 6.94 -15.57
C TRP A 567 3.59 6.78 -17.07
N TRP A 568 4.18 5.66 -17.48
CA TRP A 568 4.30 5.23 -18.86
C TRP A 568 3.43 3.99 -19.11
N GLU A 569 2.63 4.05 -20.18
CA GLU A 569 1.93 2.89 -20.72
C GLU A 569 2.64 2.44 -21.99
N VAL A 570 3.29 1.29 -21.93
CA VAL A 570 4.12 0.73 -22.99
C VAL A 570 3.36 -0.40 -23.69
N GLY A 571 3.50 -0.49 -25.00
CA GLY A 571 2.97 -1.58 -25.81
C GLY A 571 3.77 -1.78 -27.08
N TRP A 572 3.37 -2.78 -27.86
CA TRP A 572 3.89 -2.99 -29.21
C TRP A 572 3.24 -2.01 -30.18
N GLY A 573 4.03 -1.51 -31.14
CA GLY A 573 3.53 -0.73 -32.27
C GLY A 573 4.56 -0.53 -33.35
#